data_AF-A0A6I2I4W6-F1
#
_entry.id   AF-A0A6I2I4W6-F1
#
_cell.length_a   1.000
_cell.length_b   1.000
_cell.length_c   1.000
_cell.angle_alpha   90.00
_cell.angle_beta   90.00
_cell.angle_gamma   90.00
#
_symmetry.space_group_name_H-M   'P 1'
#
loop_
_entity.id
_entity.type
_entity.pdbx_description
1 polymer ?
#
loop_
_entity_poly.entity_id
_entity_poly.type
_entity_poly.pdbx_seq_one_letter_code
_entity_poly.pdbx_strand_id
1 'polypeptide(L)'
;MPHPDIKLDDFISRFQLLRPQPKRTALNQRKAAVLIPIVRREEPGLLLTKRAAQLRKHAGQVAFPGGAVDSSDASLIAAALREAEEEVAIPPSSVEILGVLPPVDSVTGFQVTPVVGIIPANLHYHASVDEVAAVFEMPLAEALRLGRYHPLDIHRRGNSHRVWLSWYEHYFVWGMTAGIIRELALQIGVKP
;
A
#
# COMPACT_ATOMS: atom_id res chain seq x y z
N MET A 1 22.37 -9.98 -10.98
CA MET A 1 22.94 -8.67 -10.59
C MET A 1 22.38 -8.35 -9.22
N PRO A 2 23.20 -8.15 -8.17
CA PRO A 2 22.69 -7.67 -6.89
C PRO A 2 22.07 -6.29 -7.14
N HIS A 3 20.85 -6.11 -6.65
CA HIS A 3 20.08 -4.88 -6.84
C HIS A 3 20.65 -3.80 -5.92
N PRO A 4 20.68 -2.51 -6.33
CA PRO A 4 21.12 -1.47 -5.42
C PRO A 4 20.13 -1.42 -4.24
N ASP A 5 20.61 -1.80 -3.06
CA ASP A 5 19.84 -1.72 -1.82
C ASP A 5 19.38 -0.27 -1.62
N ILE A 6 18.08 -0.01 -1.71
CA ILE A 6 17.54 1.28 -1.29
C ILE A 6 17.62 1.35 0.23
N LYS A 7 18.46 2.24 0.76
CA LYS A 7 18.50 2.50 2.20
C LYS A 7 17.28 3.31 2.61
N LEU A 8 16.85 3.17 3.87
CA LEU A 8 15.67 3.86 4.37
C LEU A 8 15.80 5.39 4.24
N ASP A 9 16.97 5.93 4.56
CA ASP A 9 17.22 7.38 4.47
C ASP A 9 17.15 7.90 3.02
N ASP A 10 17.60 7.10 2.04
CA ASP A 10 17.46 7.41 0.62
C ASP A 10 15.99 7.44 0.20
N PHE A 11 15.22 6.46 0.67
CA PHE A 11 13.77 6.40 0.43
C PHE A 11 13.07 7.64 1.02
N ILE A 12 13.32 7.96 2.29
CA ILE A 12 12.74 9.13 2.97
C ILE A 12 13.08 10.41 2.22
N SER A 13 14.37 10.62 1.94
CA SER A 13 14.85 11.82 1.24
C SER A 13 14.18 11.98 -0.11
N ARG A 14 14.09 10.90 -0.90
CA ARG A 14 13.44 10.92 -2.22
C ARG A 14 11.94 11.16 -2.11
N PHE A 15 11.26 10.52 -1.16
CA PHE A 15 9.82 10.70 -0.96
C PHE A 15 9.47 12.15 -0.59
N GLN A 16 10.29 12.79 0.25
CA GLN A 16 10.07 14.17 0.69
C GLN A 16 10.44 15.20 -0.40
N LEU A 17 11.50 14.95 -1.17
CA LEU A 17 11.99 15.89 -2.19
C LEU A 17 11.27 15.76 -3.53
N LEU A 18 10.81 14.56 -3.89
CA LEU A 18 10.15 14.30 -5.17
C LEU A 18 8.63 14.36 -5.00
N ARG A 19 8.01 15.24 -5.79
CA ARG A 19 6.56 15.36 -5.80
C ARG A 19 5.93 14.22 -6.58
N PRO A 20 4.77 13.70 -6.13
CA PRO A 20 4.01 12.75 -6.92
C PRO A 20 3.58 13.42 -8.24
N GLN A 21 3.51 12.63 -9.32
CA GLN A 21 3.01 13.15 -10.59
C GLN A 21 1.55 13.58 -10.45
N PRO A 22 1.15 14.70 -11.09
CA PRO A 22 -0.24 15.12 -11.11
C PRO A 22 -1.10 14.01 -11.73
N LYS A 23 -2.10 13.54 -11.00
CA LYS A 23 -3.07 12.57 -11.50
C LYS A 23 -4.43 13.20 -11.73
N ARG A 24 -5.27 12.49 -12.51
CA ARG A 24 -6.70 12.80 -12.61
C ARG A 24 -7.30 12.86 -11.21
N THR A 25 -8.14 13.87 -10.98
CA THR A 25 -8.90 14.03 -9.75
C THR A 25 -9.69 12.77 -9.46
N ALA A 26 -9.52 12.21 -8.26
CA ALA A 26 -10.32 11.10 -7.78
C ALA A 26 -11.78 11.57 -7.60
N LEU A 27 -12.72 10.81 -8.18
CA LEU A 27 -14.12 11.20 -8.34
C LEU A 27 -15.04 10.54 -7.31
N ASN A 28 -14.61 9.45 -6.68
CA ASN A 28 -15.43 8.75 -5.70
C ASN A 28 -15.65 9.59 -4.44
N GLN A 29 -16.85 9.48 -3.87
CA GLN A 29 -17.25 10.27 -2.69
C GLN A 29 -16.96 9.55 -1.38
N ARG A 30 -17.10 8.22 -1.32
CA ARG A 30 -16.88 7.44 -0.10
C ARG A 30 -15.38 7.39 0.19
N LYS A 31 -14.97 7.77 1.39
CA LYS A 31 -13.55 7.82 1.76
C LYS A 31 -13.09 6.52 2.39
N ALA A 32 -11.86 6.14 2.07
CA ALA A 32 -11.12 5.06 2.68
C ALA A 32 -9.65 5.47 2.78
N ALA A 33 -8.91 4.85 3.69
CA ALA A 33 -7.48 5.09 3.84
C ALA A 33 -6.75 3.79 4.08
N VAL A 34 -5.53 3.69 3.56
CA VAL A 34 -4.66 2.54 3.75
C VAL A 34 -3.30 3.00 4.23
N LEU A 35 -2.68 2.26 5.13
CA LEU A 35 -1.31 2.49 5.56
C LEU A 35 -0.36 1.75 4.61
N ILE A 36 0.68 2.44 4.15
CA ILE A 36 1.86 1.89 3.47
C ILE A 36 2.97 1.83 4.52
N PRO A 37 3.04 0.74 5.30
CA PRO A 37 4.05 0.57 6.35
C PRO A 37 5.42 0.18 5.76
N ILE A 38 6.40 1.05 5.95
CA ILE A 38 7.81 0.78 5.66
C ILE A 38 8.51 0.33 6.94
N VAL A 39 9.02 -0.89 6.95
CA VAL A 39 9.69 -1.48 8.11
C VAL A 39 11.14 -1.03 8.17
N ARG A 40 11.53 -0.38 9.28
CA ARG A 40 12.89 0.12 9.52
C ARG A 40 13.85 -1.03 9.81
N ARG A 41 14.55 -1.50 8.77
CA ARG A 41 15.58 -2.55 8.80
C ARG A 41 16.81 -2.12 8.00
N GLU A 42 17.89 -2.90 8.08
CA GLU A 42 19.08 -2.69 7.23
C GLU A 42 18.74 -2.81 5.73
N GLU A 43 17.89 -3.78 5.40
CA GLU A 43 17.15 -3.88 4.15
C GLU A 43 15.68 -3.55 4.46
N PRO A 44 15.18 -2.34 4.13
CA PRO A 44 13.83 -1.92 4.50
C PRO A 44 12.77 -2.85 3.91
N GLY A 45 11.74 -3.15 4.70
CA GLY A 45 10.60 -3.98 4.26
C GLY A 45 9.38 -3.13 3.91
N LEU A 46 8.51 -3.66 3.05
CA LEU A 46 7.15 -3.18 2.83
C LEU A 46 6.19 -4.23 3.40
N LEU A 47 5.46 -3.88 4.45
CA LEU A 47 4.52 -4.81 5.07
C LEU A 47 3.18 -4.82 4.30
N LEU A 48 2.70 -6.03 4.01
CA LEU A 48 1.45 -6.29 3.30
C LEU A 48 0.65 -7.36 4.02
N THR A 49 -0.66 -7.37 3.78
CA THR A 49 -1.58 -8.38 4.29
C THR A 49 -2.16 -9.20 3.15
N LYS A 50 -2.49 -10.46 3.42
CA LYS A 50 -3.35 -11.28 2.57
C LYS A 50 -4.69 -11.41 3.27
N ARG A 51 -5.74 -10.88 2.63
CA ARG A 51 -7.11 -10.93 3.16
C ARG A 51 -7.60 -12.37 3.27
N ALA A 52 -8.36 -12.66 4.31
CA ALA A 52 -8.90 -13.99 4.56
C ALA A 52 -9.82 -14.46 3.41
N ALA A 53 -9.82 -15.76 3.13
CA ALA A 53 -10.52 -16.34 1.98
C ALA A 53 -12.05 -16.31 2.15
N GLN A 54 -12.53 -16.28 3.39
CA GLN A 54 -13.95 -16.24 3.74
C GLN A 54 -14.61 -14.86 3.58
N LEU A 55 -13.84 -13.81 3.29
CA LEU A 55 -14.39 -12.45 3.17
C LEU A 55 -15.24 -12.28 1.93
N ARG A 56 -16.40 -11.63 2.08
CA ARG A 56 -17.36 -11.37 0.98
C ARG A 56 -16.77 -10.48 -0.14
N LYS A 57 -15.79 -9.64 0.19
CA LYS A 57 -15.11 -8.74 -0.75
C LYS A 57 -13.62 -8.94 -0.66
N HIS A 58 -12.95 -8.95 -1.81
CA HIS A 58 -11.49 -9.01 -1.91
C HIS A 58 -10.85 -10.22 -1.22
N ALA A 59 -11.59 -11.32 -1.07
CA ALA A 59 -11.10 -12.56 -0.46
C ALA A 59 -9.79 -13.03 -1.11
N GLY A 60 -8.79 -13.36 -0.28
CA GLY A 60 -7.48 -13.84 -0.71
C GLY A 60 -6.57 -12.80 -1.37
N GLN A 61 -7.01 -11.55 -1.54
CA GLN A 61 -6.22 -10.51 -2.19
C GLN A 61 -5.13 -9.97 -1.27
N VAL A 62 -3.99 -9.61 -1.86
CA VAL A 62 -2.95 -8.84 -1.18
C VAL A 62 -3.36 -7.38 -1.10
N ALA A 63 -3.27 -6.81 0.09
CA ALA A 63 -3.64 -5.44 0.37
C ALA A 63 -2.66 -4.78 1.34
N PHE A 64 -2.72 -3.47 1.38
CA PHE A 64 -2.27 -2.70 2.52
C PHE A 64 -3.30 -2.80 3.65
N PRO A 65 -2.87 -2.74 4.92
CA PRO A 65 -3.81 -2.59 6.01
C PRO A 65 -4.58 -1.28 5.87
N GLY A 66 -5.90 -1.33 6.07
CA GLY A 66 -6.75 -0.16 5.86
C GLY A 66 -8.18 -0.49 5.45
N GLY A 67 -9.02 0.54 5.55
CA GLY A 67 -10.46 0.39 5.39
C GLY A 67 -11.19 1.69 5.14
N ALA A 68 -12.50 1.64 5.36
CA ALA A 68 -13.36 2.80 5.20
C ALA A 68 -13.13 3.81 6.33
N VAL A 69 -13.33 5.09 6.04
CA VAL A 69 -13.29 6.14 7.08
C VAL A 69 -14.57 6.05 7.92
N ASP A 70 -14.43 5.99 9.24
CA ASP A 70 -15.52 6.12 10.20
C ASP A 70 -15.80 7.61 10.51
N SER A 71 -17.03 7.90 10.91
CA SER A 71 -17.43 9.16 11.52
C SER A 71 -16.60 9.57 12.75
N SER A 72 -16.01 8.61 13.48
CA SER A 72 -15.13 8.89 14.62
C SER A 72 -13.69 9.23 14.23
N ASP A 73 -13.29 8.98 12.98
CA ASP A 73 -11.92 9.23 12.53
C ASP A 73 -11.66 10.73 12.35
N ALA A 74 -10.72 11.28 13.11
CA ALA A 74 -10.37 12.69 13.05
C ALA A 74 -9.71 13.11 11.72
N SER A 75 -9.19 12.16 10.95
CA SER A 75 -8.57 12.37 9.65
C SER A 75 -8.43 11.06 8.86
N LEU A 76 -8.06 11.16 7.58
CA LEU A 76 -7.69 10.00 6.75
C LEU A 76 -6.48 9.23 7.33
N ILE A 77 -5.55 9.95 7.96
CA ILE A 77 -4.40 9.32 8.63
C ILE A 77 -4.88 8.54 9.85
N ALA A 78 -5.78 9.12 10.65
CA ALA A 78 -6.36 8.43 11.81
C ALA A 78 -7.08 7.14 11.40
N ALA A 79 -7.86 7.18 10.31
CA ALA A 79 -8.51 5.99 9.75
C ALA A 79 -7.50 4.90 9.36
N ALA A 80 -6.44 5.25 8.62
CA ALA A 80 -5.41 4.29 8.22
C ALA A 80 -4.70 3.65 9.43
N LEU A 81 -4.44 4.45 10.47
CA LEU A 81 -3.78 3.98 11.70
C LEU A 81 -4.69 3.07 12.53
N ARG A 82 -5.96 3.45 12.71
CA ARG A 82 -6.96 2.63 13.41
C ARG A 82 -7.12 1.26 12.73
N GLU A 83 -7.30 1.25 11.41
CA GLU A 83 -7.44 0.01 10.65
C GLU A 83 -6.17 -0.85 10.69
N ALA A 84 -4.97 -0.24 10.68
CA ALA A 84 -3.73 -0.99 10.85
C ALA A 84 -3.56 -1.57 12.26
N GLU A 85 -4.06 -0.88 13.28
CA GLU A 85 -4.12 -1.42 14.64
C GLU A 85 -5.10 -2.60 14.72
N GLU A 86 -6.29 -2.47 14.15
CA GLU A 86 -7.32 -3.51 14.15
C GLU A 86 -6.92 -4.75 13.33
N GLU A 87 -6.38 -4.58 12.12
CA GLU A 87 -6.09 -5.70 11.20
C GLU A 87 -4.78 -6.43 11.56
N VAL A 88 -3.75 -5.71 12.03
CA VAL A 88 -2.39 -6.25 12.21
C VAL A 88 -1.69 -5.87 13.52
N ALA A 89 -2.39 -5.23 14.44
CA ALA A 89 -1.89 -4.79 15.75
C ALA A 89 -0.67 -3.84 15.68
N ILE A 90 -0.64 -2.95 14.67
CA ILE A 90 0.35 -1.87 14.61
C ILE A 90 -0.14 -0.69 15.46
N PRO A 91 0.51 -0.36 16.60
CA PRO A 91 0.06 0.75 17.43
C PRO A 91 0.24 2.09 16.70
N PRO A 92 -0.75 3.00 16.69
CA PRO A 92 -0.63 4.30 16.03
C PRO A 92 0.60 5.10 16.46
N SER A 93 0.98 5.00 17.74
CA SER A 93 2.16 5.68 18.31
C SER A 93 3.50 5.14 17.81
N SER A 94 3.51 3.97 17.17
CA SER A 94 4.73 3.37 16.59
C SER A 94 4.98 3.80 15.14
N VAL A 95 4.03 4.51 14.52
CA VAL A 95 4.09 4.88 13.11
C VAL A 95 4.58 6.32 12.97
N GLU A 96 5.75 6.49 12.34
CA GLU A 96 6.26 7.79 11.91
C GLU A 96 5.66 8.15 10.54
N ILE A 97 4.72 9.09 10.49
CA ILE A 97 4.05 9.49 9.24
C ILE A 97 4.99 10.34 8.38
N LEU A 98 5.26 9.88 7.16
CA LEU A 98 6.05 10.63 6.17
C LEU A 98 5.18 11.53 5.30
N GLY A 99 3.94 11.11 5.02
CA GLY A 99 3.02 11.87 4.18
C GLY A 99 1.96 10.99 3.53
N VAL A 100 1.31 11.50 2.49
CA VAL A 100 0.26 10.79 1.75
C VAL A 100 0.54 10.81 0.26
N LEU A 101 0.14 9.74 -0.44
CA LEU A 101 0.10 9.70 -1.90
C LEU A 101 -1.22 10.30 -2.41
N PRO A 102 -1.29 10.72 -3.69
CA PRO A 102 -2.55 11.11 -4.30
C PRO A 102 -3.61 10.01 -4.17
N PRO A 103 -4.89 10.38 -3.91
CA PRO A 103 -5.95 9.40 -3.74
C PRO A 103 -6.22 8.60 -5.02
N VAL A 104 -6.63 7.35 -4.85
CA VAL A 104 -6.93 6.41 -5.94
C VAL A 104 -8.39 5.95 -5.84
N ASP A 105 -9.12 5.98 -6.94
CA ASP A 105 -10.49 5.48 -6.98
C ASP A 105 -10.50 3.95 -7.07
N SER A 106 -11.19 3.31 -6.14
CA SER A 106 -11.49 1.88 -6.17
C SER A 106 -12.68 1.59 -7.10
N VAL A 107 -12.70 0.38 -7.65
CA VAL A 107 -13.85 -0.14 -8.42
C VAL A 107 -15.11 -0.36 -7.58
N THR A 108 -14.98 -0.31 -6.25
CA THR A 108 -16.07 -0.46 -5.27
C THR A 108 -16.64 0.88 -4.81
N GLY A 109 -16.22 1.99 -5.42
CA GLY A 109 -16.78 3.33 -5.19
C GLY A 109 -16.13 4.09 -4.04
N PHE A 110 -14.94 3.68 -3.59
CA PHE A 110 -14.16 4.40 -2.59
C PHE A 110 -13.07 5.26 -3.24
N GLN A 111 -12.81 6.43 -2.66
CA GLN A 111 -11.60 7.18 -2.85
C GLN A 111 -10.64 6.79 -1.73
N VAL A 112 -9.58 6.06 -2.09
CA VAL A 112 -8.61 5.51 -1.15
C VAL A 112 -7.40 6.41 -1.07
N THR A 113 -7.09 6.92 0.13
CA THR A 113 -5.88 7.71 0.39
C THR A 113 -4.78 6.82 0.96
N PRO A 114 -3.64 6.64 0.25
CA PRO A 114 -2.52 5.89 0.77
C PRO A 114 -1.66 6.78 1.68
N VAL A 115 -1.47 6.36 2.92
CA VAL A 115 -0.69 7.04 3.96
C VAL A 115 0.65 6.33 4.08
N VAL A 116 1.77 7.02 3.90
CA VAL A 116 3.11 6.43 4.01
C VAL A 116 3.64 6.64 5.42
N GLY A 117 4.02 5.56 6.09
CA GLY A 117 4.57 5.61 7.45
C GLY A 117 5.72 4.63 7.65
N ILE A 118 6.64 4.96 8.55
CA ILE A 118 7.72 4.08 8.98
C ILE A 118 7.33 3.41 10.29
N ILE A 119 7.58 2.11 10.39
CA ILE A 119 7.39 1.32 11.61
C ILE A 119 8.70 0.66 12.06
N PRO A 120 8.89 0.41 13.37
CA PRO A 120 10.09 -0.24 13.87
C PRO A 120 10.14 -1.74 13.49
N ALA A 121 11.35 -2.28 13.32
CA ALA A 121 11.58 -3.68 12.89
C ALA A 121 11.10 -4.76 13.86
N ASN A 122 10.92 -4.41 15.13
CA ASN A 122 10.65 -5.33 16.24
C ASN A 122 9.17 -5.32 16.67
N LEU A 123 8.27 -4.81 15.82
CA LEU A 123 6.83 -4.98 16.08
C LEU A 123 6.43 -6.44 15.93
N HIS A 124 5.64 -6.91 16.89
CA HIS A 124 4.95 -8.20 16.78
C HIS A 124 3.60 -7.96 16.14
N TYR A 125 3.44 -8.42 14.90
CA TYR A 125 2.17 -8.30 14.19
C TYR A 125 1.21 -9.39 14.64
N HIS A 126 -0.03 -9.02 14.92
CA HIS A 126 -1.10 -9.96 15.20
C HIS A 126 -2.20 -9.77 14.16
N ALA A 127 -2.29 -10.73 13.24
CA ALA A 127 -3.34 -10.76 12.24
C ALA A 127 -4.70 -10.97 12.92
N SER A 128 -5.66 -10.09 12.63
CA SER A 128 -7.06 -10.36 12.94
C SER A 128 -7.50 -11.61 12.17
N VAL A 129 -7.77 -12.71 12.91
CA VAL A 129 -7.98 -14.05 12.32
C VAL A 129 -9.15 -14.07 11.34
N ASP A 130 -10.15 -13.21 11.56
CA ASP A 130 -11.34 -13.14 10.72
C ASP A 130 -11.11 -12.40 9.39
N GLU A 131 -10.10 -11.53 9.34
CA GLU A 131 -9.89 -10.61 8.20
C GLU A 131 -8.57 -10.81 7.46
N VAL A 132 -7.53 -11.28 8.15
CA VAL A 132 -6.16 -11.39 7.63
C VAL A 132 -5.68 -12.84 7.75
N ALA A 133 -5.45 -13.48 6.61
CA ALA A 133 -4.91 -14.83 6.53
C ALA A 133 -3.38 -14.88 6.64
N ALA A 134 -2.69 -13.80 6.26
CA ALA A 134 -1.24 -13.69 6.41
C ALA A 134 -0.80 -12.23 6.47
N VAL A 135 0.29 -12.00 7.18
CA VAL A 135 1.05 -10.75 7.19
C VAL A 135 2.46 -11.09 6.72
N PHE A 136 2.99 -10.36 5.76
CA PHE A 136 4.31 -10.61 5.21
C PHE A 136 5.02 -9.32 4.83
N GLU A 137 6.35 -9.36 4.82
CA GLU A 137 7.20 -8.26 4.38
C GLU A 137 7.76 -8.59 3.00
N MET A 138 7.67 -7.65 2.06
CA MET A 138 8.38 -7.68 0.79
C MET A 138 9.57 -6.72 0.87
N PRO A 139 10.79 -7.08 0.48
CA PRO A 139 11.90 -6.13 0.44
C PRO A 139 11.51 -4.86 -0.34
N LEU A 140 11.74 -3.69 0.24
CA LEU A 140 11.30 -2.42 -0.31
C LEU A 140 11.93 -2.18 -1.69
N ALA A 141 13.23 -2.50 -1.84
CA ALA A 141 13.93 -2.44 -3.12
C ALA A 141 13.23 -3.28 -4.20
N GLU A 142 12.76 -4.48 -3.83
CA GLU A 142 12.05 -5.35 -4.73
C GLU A 142 10.66 -4.78 -5.06
N ALA A 143 9.92 -4.30 -4.07
CA ALA A 143 8.60 -3.70 -4.26
C ALA A 143 8.64 -2.50 -5.22
N LEU A 144 9.69 -1.70 -5.16
CA LEU A 144 9.83 -0.49 -5.96
C LEU A 144 10.40 -0.74 -7.37
N ARG A 145 10.72 -2.00 -7.72
CA ARG A 145 11.28 -2.33 -9.04
C ARG A 145 10.22 -2.25 -10.13
N LEU A 146 10.14 -1.14 -10.86
CA LEU A 146 9.12 -0.91 -11.90
C LEU A 146 8.96 -2.07 -12.91
N GLY A 147 10.05 -2.73 -13.28
CA GLY A 147 10.04 -3.88 -14.20
C GLY A 147 9.32 -5.14 -13.69
N ARG A 148 8.84 -5.17 -12.44
CA ARG A 148 8.04 -6.28 -11.89
C ARG A 148 6.53 -6.16 -12.17
N TYR A 149 6.10 -4.99 -12.64
CA TYR A 149 4.69 -4.66 -12.83
C TYR A 149 4.30 -4.84 -14.29
N HIS A 150 3.53 -5.88 -14.57
CA HIS A 150 3.01 -6.17 -15.89
C HIS A 150 1.63 -5.51 -16.06
N PRO A 151 1.39 -4.79 -17.16
CA PRO A 151 0.09 -4.18 -17.43
C PRO A 151 -0.93 -5.24 -17.84
N LEU A 152 -2.16 -5.08 -17.37
CA LEU A 152 -3.33 -5.81 -17.86
C LEU A 152 -4.44 -4.81 -18.19
N ASP A 153 -4.86 -4.78 -19.45
CA ASP A 153 -5.93 -3.90 -19.91
C ASP A 153 -7.29 -4.60 -19.74
N ILE A 154 -8.09 -4.11 -18.80
CA ILE A 154 -9.42 -4.62 -18.50
C ILE A 154 -10.45 -3.81 -19.26
N HIS A 155 -11.21 -4.48 -20.11
CA HIS A 155 -12.29 -3.89 -20.89
C HIS A 155 -13.64 -4.18 -20.21
N ARG A 156 -14.35 -3.14 -19.76
CA ARG A 156 -15.69 -3.26 -19.18
C ARG A 156 -16.60 -2.13 -19.65
N ARG A 157 -17.78 -2.47 -20.19
CA ARG A 157 -18.83 -1.53 -20.58
C ARG A 157 -18.31 -0.34 -21.44
N GLY A 158 -17.43 -0.62 -22.39
CA GLY A 158 -16.86 0.38 -23.30
C GLY A 158 -15.68 1.21 -22.74
N ASN A 159 -15.34 1.06 -21.45
CA ASN A 159 -14.18 1.70 -20.85
C ASN A 159 -13.03 0.69 -20.71
N SER A 160 -11.83 1.09 -21.16
CA SER A 160 -10.59 0.34 -20.94
C SER A 160 -9.87 0.93 -19.72
N HIS A 161 -9.56 0.08 -18.75
CA HIS A 161 -8.80 0.45 -17.57
C HIS A 161 -7.59 -0.47 -17.42
N ARG A 162 -6.40 0.12 -17.39
CA ARG A 162 -5.16 -0.60 -17.13
C ARG A 162 -5.00 -0.84 -15.63
N VAL A 163 -4.79 -2.10 -15.26
CA VAL A 163 -4.32 -2.49 -13.93
C VAL A 163 -2.91 -3.06 -14.01
N TRP A 164 -2.24 -3.16 -12.87
CA TRP A 164 -0.89 -3.72 -12.77
C TRP A 164 -0.92 -5.03 -12.01
N LEU A 165 -0.07 -5.96 -12.44
CA LEU A 165 0.08 -7.29 -11.86
C LEU A 165 1.55 -7.49 -11.45
N SER A 166 1.77 -8.10 -10.30
CA SER A 166 3.09 -8.55 -9.87
C SER A 166 2.99 -9.76 -8.95
N TRP A 167 4.00 -10.62 -9.01
CA TRP A 167 4.15 -11.75 -8.11
C TRP A 167 5.33 -11.50 -7.16
N TYR A 168 5.14 -11.84 -5.90
CA TYR A 168 6.20 -11.93 -4.90
C TYR A 168 6.05 -13.27 -4.20
N GLU A 169 7.01 -14.17 -4.40
CA GLU A 169 6.87 -15.57 -4.03
C GLU A 169 5.53 -16.14 -4.53
N HIS A 170 4.66 -16.57 -3.60
CA HIS A 170 3.33 -17.09 -3.88
C HIS A 170 2.21 -16.04 -3.72
N TYR A 171 2.55 -14.79 -3.39
CA TYR A 171 1.62 -13.68 -3.23
C TYR A 171 1.38 -12.96 -4.56
N PHE A 172 0.11 -12.93 -4.98
CA PHE A 172 -0.32 -12.20 -6.16
C PHE A 172 -0.73 -10.77 -5.80
N VAL A 173 0.12 -9.81 -6.14
CA VAL A 173 -0.10 -8.38 -5.89
C VAL A 173 -0.66 -7.75 -7.16
N TRP A 174 -1.90 -7.29 -7.14
CA TRP A 174 -2.56 -6.79 -8.34
C TRP A 174 -3.53 -5.65 -8.07
N GLY A 175 -4.05 -5.05 -9.14
CA GLY A 175 -5.10 -4.04 -9.07
C GLY A 175 -4.63 -2.77 -8.36
N MET A 176 -5.41 -2.31 -7.38
CA MET A 176 -5.15 -1.07 -6.66
C MET A 176 -3.86 -1.13 -5.84
N THR A 177 -3.60 -2.23 -5.12
CA THR A 177 -2.37 -2.41 -4.31
C THR A 177 -1.13 -2.29 -5.19
N ALA A 178 -1.07 -3.05 -6.29
CA ALA A 178 0.04 -2.98 -7.24
C ALA A 178 0.16 -1.59 -7.88
N GLY A 179 -0.96 -0.95 -8.19
CA GLY A 179 -1.00 0.43 -8.68
C GLY A 179 -0.37 1.41 -7.70
N ILE A 180 -0.76 1.37 -6.44
CA ILE A 180 -0.21 2.25 -5.39
C ILE A 180 1.30 2.06 -5.23
N ILE A 181 1.79 0.82 -5.16
CA ILE A 181 3.24 0.55 -5.03
C ILE A 181 3.99 1.08 -6.25
N ARG A 182 3.46 0.86 -7.46
CA ARG A 182 4.07 1.35 -8.69
C ARG A 182 4.13 2.89 -8.73
N GLU A 183 3.11 3.58 -8.22
CA GLU A 183 3.14 5.05 -8.11
C GLU A 183 4.15 5.54 -7.10
N LEU A 184 4.26 4.86 -5.95
CA LEU A 184 5.31 5.14 -4.98
C LEU A 184 6.68 5.01 -5.65
N ALA A 185 6.92 3.92 -6.38
CA ALA A 185 8.15 3.68 -7.14
C ALA A 185 8.47 4.77 -8.18
N LEU A 186 7.44 5.23 -8.91
CA LEU A 186 7.59 6.35 -9.85
C LEU A 186 7.93 7.66 -9.15
N GLN A 187 7.30 7.95 -8.01
CA GLN A 187 7.56 9.17 -7.25
C GLN A 187 9.00 9.22 -6.75
N ILE A 188 9.49 8.14 -6.13
CA ILE A 188 10.84 8.12 -5.56
C ILE A 188 11.96 7.96 -6.62
N GLY A 189 11.61 8.00 -7.92
CA GLY A 189 12.59 8.14 -8.99
C GLY A 189 13.57 6.97 -9.12
N VAL A 190 13.16 5.74 -8.80
CA VAL A 190 13.94 4.55 -9.19
C VAL A 190 13.85 4.44 -10.71
N LYS A 191 14.84 5.01 -11.41
CA LYS A 191 14.97 4.82 -12.86
C LYS A 191 15.14 3.33 -13.14
N PRO A 192 14.44 2.78 -14.14
CA PRO A 192 14.59 1.38 -14.55
C PRO A 192 16.02 1.05 -14.97
#